data_AF-A0A7M3WT60-F1
#
_entry.id   AF-A0A7M3WT60-F1
#
_cell.length_a   1.000
_cell.length_b   1.000
_cell.length_c   1.000
_cell.angle_alpha   90.00
_cell.angle_beta   90.00
_cell.angle_gamma   90.00
#
_symmetry.space_group_name_H-M   'P 1'
#
loop_
_entity.id
_entity.type
_entity.pdbx_description
1 polymer ?
#
loop_
_entity_poly.entity_id
_entity_poly.type
_entity_poly.pdbx_seq_one_letter_code
_entity_poly.pdbx_strand_id
1 'polypeptide(L)'
;KMRSHGEEDARWWGVRYLEKGPLPRPGKPVTDLDGAPIGQLTSGAPAPSLDNVGIGIGYLAGVSEGDEVMVQASPRKAVRAVVVRPPFV
;
A
#
# COMPACT_ATOMS: atom_id res chain seq x y z
N LYS A 1 25.94 -16.13 8.26
CA LYS A 1 24.75 -16.91 7.82
C LYS A 1 23.66 -15.91 7.43
N MET A 2 23.34 -15.78 6.15
CA MET A 2 22.27 -14.89 5.69
C MET A 2 20.92 -15.51 6.07
N ARG A 3 20.10 -14.80 6.84
CA ARG A 3 18.73 -15.24 7.15
C ARG A 3 17.83 -14.70 6.05
N SER A 4 17.12 -15.59 5.36
CA SER A 4 16.03 -15.20 4.47
C SER A 4 14.83 -14.77 5.30
N HIS A 5 14.12 -13.74 4.83
CA HIS A 5 12.82 -13.37 5.38
C HIS A 5 11.78 -14.43 5.09
N GLY A 6 10.90 -14.69 6.06
CA GLY A 6 9.71 -15.53 5.88
C GLY A 6 8.74 -14.94 4.87
N GLU A 7 7.72 -15.71 4.49
CA GLU A 7 6.61 -15.20 3.65
C GLU A 7 5.70 -14.25 4.44
N GLU A 8 5.62 -14.43 5.76
CA GLU A 8 4.82 -13.60 6.66
C GLU A 8 5.58 -12.35 7.15
N ASP A 9 6.87 -12.22 6.87
CA ASP A 9 7.64 -11.05 7.25
C ASP A 9 7.19 -9.83 6.42
N ALA A 10 7.04 -8.69 7.08
CA ALA A 10 6.73 -7.45 6.39
C ALA A 10 7.86 -7.07 5.42
N ARG A 11 7.52 -6.77 4.17
CA ARG A 11 8.44 -6.34 3.12
C ARG A 11 8.06 -4.96 2.60
N TRP A 12 9.02 -4.31 1.98
CA TRP A 12 8.83 -2.99 1.39
C TRP A 12 8.09 -3.12 0.07
N TRP A 13 6.84 -2.66 0.04
CA TRP A 13 5.91 -2.81 -1.07
C TRP A 13 5.35 -1.46 -1.49
N GLY A 14 5.16 -1.28 -2.80
CA GLY A 14 4.39 -0.18 -3.35
C GLY A 14 2.89 -0.47 -3.30
N VAL A 15 2.08 0.57 -3.20
CA VAL A 15 0.64 0.52 -3.41
C VAL A 15 0.23 1.56 -4.43
N ARG A 16 -0.72 1.22 -5.28
CA ARG A 16 -1.33 2.12 -6.27
C ARG A 16 -2.83 2.11 -6.12
N TYR A 17 -3.44 3.27 -5.93
CA TYR A 17 -4.89 3.38 -5.79
C TYR A 17 -5.61 2.91 -7.07
N LEU A 18 -6.71 2.18 -6.88
CA LEU A 18 -7.61 1.74 -7.95
C LEU A 18 -8.81 2.68 -8.12
N GLU A 19 -9.08 3.54 -7.14
CA GLU A 19 -10.21 4.46 -7.14
C GLU A 19 -9.84 5.85 -6.60
N LYS A 20 -10.72 6.82 -6.85
CA LYS A 20 -10.52 8.20 -6.38
C LYS A 20 -10.79 8.32 -4.89
N GLY A 21 -9.89 8.99 -4.17
CA GLY A 21 -10.04 9.21 -2.74
C GLY A 21 -9.02 10.17 -2.16
N PRO A 22 -9.05 10.39 -0.84
CA PRO A 22 -8.04 11.17 -0.15
C PRO A 22 -6.65 10.58 -0.41
N LEU A 23 -5.70 11.45 -0.72
CA LEU A 23 -4.38 11.03 -1.16
C LEU A 23 -3.64 10.25 -0.05
N PRO A 24 -2.83 9.24 -0.41
CA PRO A 24 -2.03 8.51 0.55
C PRO A 24 -1.00 9.46 1.19
N ARG A 25 -0.66 9.18 2.46
CA ARG A 25 0.31 9.95 3.25
C ARG A 25 1.12 8.98 4.12
N PRO A 26 2.29 9.40 4.64
CA PRO A 26 3.00 8.65 5.68
C PRO A 26 2.10 8.34 6.88
N GLY A 27 2.28 7.16 7.47
CA GLY A 27 1.59 6.73 8.67
C GLY A 27 0.20 6.14 8.44
N LYS A 28 -0.24 5.95 7.19
CA LYS A 28 -1.59 5.43 6.89
C LYS A 28 -1.63 3.90 7.03
N PRO A 29 -2.51 3.34 7.88
CA PRO A 29 -2.70 1.90 7.98
C PRO A 29 -3.13 1.29 6.65
N VAL A 30 -2.69 0.07 6.40
CA VAL A 30 -3.14 -0.77 5.29
C VAL A 30 -3.75 -2.03 5.86
N THR A 31 -4.93 -2.39 5.36
CA THR A 31 -5.63 -3.62 5.72
C THR A 31 -5.83 -4.48 4.47
N ASP A 32 -6.11 -5.76 4.68
CA ASP A 32 -6.72 -6.58 3.64
C ASP A 32 -8.17 -6.12 3.35
N LEU A 33 -8.85 -6.86 2.49
CA LEU A 33 -10.24 -6.59 2.10
C LEU A 33 -11.25 -6.85 3.21
N ASP A 34 -10.92 -7.71 4.17
CA ASP A 34 -11.74 -8.05 5.34
C ASP A 34 -11.51 -7.06 6.51
N GLY A 35 -10.53 -6.17 6.38
CA GLY A 35 -10.20 -5.13 7.36
C GLY A 35 -9.12 -5.54 8.36
N ALA A 36 -8.47 -6.69 8.20
CA ALA A 36 -7.36 -7.09 9.06
C ALA A 36 -6.11 -6.25 8.74
N PRO A 37 -5.40 -5.73 9.76
CA PRO A 37 -4.22 -4.91 9.54
C PRO A 37 -3.05 -5.74 9.01
N ILE A 38 -2.48 -5.32 7.88
CA ILE A 38 -1.36 -5.99 7.21
C ILE A 38 -0.09 -5.12 7.14
N GLY A 39 -0.20 -3.85 7.54
CA GLY A 39 0.95 -2.95 7.61
C GLY A 39 0.59 -1.47 7.57
N GLN A 40 1.54 -0.66 7.14
CA GLN A 40 1.42 0.79 7.11
C GLN A 40 2.27 1.41 6.01
N LEU A 41 1.76 2.50 5.41
CA LEU A 41 2.52 3.33 4.47
C LEU A 41 3.56 4.19 5.20
N THR A 42 4.80 4.16 4.72
CA THR A 42 5.89 5.04 5.15
C THR A 42 5.97 6.30 4.29
N SER A 43 5.50 6.25 3.04
CA SER A 43 5.41 7.40 2.13
C SER A 43 4.14 7.36 1.28
N GLY A 44 3.72 8.52 0.76
CA GLY A 44 2.59 8.59 -0.16
C GLY A 44 2.33 9.98 -0.72
N ALA A 45 1.97 10.04 -1.99
CA ALA A 45 1.71 11.26 -2.76
C ALA A 45 0.84 10.95 -4.01
N PRO A 46 0.22 11.97 -4.64
CA PRO A 46 -0.27 11.83 -6.01
C PRO A 46 0.91 11.68 -6.97
N ALA A 47 0.78 10.85 -8.01
CA ALA A 47 1.76 10.69 -9.07
C ALA A 47 1.31 11.42 -10.36
N PRO A 48 1.90 12.58 -10.71
CA PRO A 48 1.49 13.34 -11.90
C PRO A 48 1.65 12.58 -13.22
N SER A 49 2.63 11.69 -13.31
CA SER A 49 2.86 10.81 -14.47
C SER A 49 1.85 9.67 -14.61
N LEU A 50 1.02 9.46 -13.60
CA LEU A 50 -0.02 8.43 -13.55
C LEU A 50 -1.39 9.09 -13.35
N ASP A 51 -1.69 10.17 -14.08
CA ASP A 51 -2.96 10.89 -14.00
C ASP A 51 -3.35 11.34 -12.57
N ASN A 52 -2.34 11.67 -11.75
CA ASN A 52 -2.48 12.01 -10.32
C ASN A 52 -3.07 10.90 -9.45
N VAL A 53 -2.95 9.63 -9.86
CA VAL A 53 -3.27 8.46 -9.03
C VAL A 53 -2.46 8.51 -7.73
N GLY A 54 -3.11 8.15 -6.62
CA GLY A 54 -2.45 8.02 -5.33
C GLY A 54 -1.51 6.81 -5.32
N ILE A 55 -0.23 7.05 -5.05
CA ILE A 55 0.76 6.01 -4.83
C ILE A 55 1.38 6.14 -3.44
N GLY A 56 1.80 5.02 -2.88
CA GLY A 56 2.47 4.99 -1.60
C GLY A 56 3.42 3.81 -1.51
N ILE A 57 4.30 3.86 -0.52
CA ILE A 57 5.19 2.74 -0.22
C ILE A 57 5.10 2.46 1.27
N GLY A 58 5.17 1.20 1.67
CA GLY A 58 5.00 0.79 3.06
C GLY A 58 5.61 -0.57 3.35
N TYR A 59 5.65 -0.93 4.63
CA TYR A 59 5.97 -2.29 5.04
C TYR A 59 4.67 -3.06 5.18
N LEU A 60 4.46 -4.06 4.32
CA LEU A 60 3.27 -4.90 4.28
C LEU A 60 3.67 -6.37 4.42
N ALA A 61 2.91 -7.13 5.19
CA ALA A 61 3.11 -8.55 5.44
C ALA A 61 2.00 -9.37 4.77
N GLY A 62 2.31 -10.60 4.37
CA GLY A 62 1.31 -11.53 3.83
C GLY A 62 0.68 -11.09 2.50
N VAL A 63 1.39 -10.28 1.70
CA VAL A 63 0.92 -9.82 0.39
C VAL A 63 1.89 -10.16 -0.73
N SER A 64 1.33 -10.31 -1.91
CA SER A 64 2.01 -10.48 -3.19
C SER A 64 1.69 -9.33 -4.14
N GLU A 65 2.52 -9.18 -5.18
CA GLU A 65 2.24 -8.25 -6.26
C GLU A 65 0.92 -8.59 -6.95
N GLY A 66 0.06 -7.59 -7.13
CA GLY A 66 -1.28 -7.75 -7.71
C GLY A 66 -2.40 -7.86 -6.68
N ASP A 67 -2.10 -8.08 -5.39
CA ASP A 67 -3.13 -8.19 -4.36
C ASP A 67 -3.86 -6.86 -4.14
N GLU A 68 -5.18 -6.92 -3.96
CA GLU A 68 -5.98 -5.77 -3.57
C GLU A 68 -5.98 -5.58 -2.06
N VAL A 69 -5.81 -4.32 -1.64
CA VAL A 69 -5.71 -3.92 -0.23
C VAL A 69 -6.50 -2.62 -0.01
N MET A 70 -6.75 -2.29 1.25
CA MET A 70 -7.43 -1.07 1.64
C MET A 70 -6.46 -0.13 2.36
N VAL A 71 -6.29 1.09 1.84
CA VAL A 71 -5.49 2.14 2.50
C VAL A 71 -6.42 3.05 3.29
N GLN A 72 -6.26 3.10 4.62
CA GLN A 72 -7.05 3.98 5.48
C GLN A 72 -6.60 5.45 5.33
N ALA A 73 -7.00 6.09 4.23
CA ALA A 73 -6.55 7.42 3.86
C ALA A 73 -7.03 8.53 4.82
N SER A 74 -8.22 8.38 5.39
CA SER A 74 -8.78 9.26 6.44
C SER A 74 -9.51 8.44 7.49
N PRO A 75 -9.88 8.99 8.67
CA PRO A 75 -10.65 8.25 9.68
C PRO A 75 -12.00 7.70 9.20
N ARG A 76 -12.55 8.25 8.10
CA ARG A 76 -13.87 7.88 7.58
C ARG A 76 -13.82 7.20 6.21
N LYS A 77 -12.65 7.10 5.58
CA LYS A 77 -12.53 6.58 4.21
C LYS A 77 -11.27 5.75 4.05
N ALA A 78 -11.49 4.48 3.73
CA ALA A 78 -10.51 3.62 3.12
C ALA A 78 -10.60 3.73 1.60
N VAL A 79 -9.47 3.55 0.91
CA VAL A 79 -9.39 3.61 -0.56
C VAL A 79 -8.78 2.31 -1.05
N ARG A 80 -9.43 1.67 -2.01
CA ARG A 80 -8.94 0.42 -2.59
C ARG A 80 -7.69 0.68 -3.43
N ALA A 81 -6.68 -0.16 -3.24
CA ALA A 81 -5.38 -0.08 -3.89
C ALA A 81 -4.88 -1.48 -4.27
N VAL A 82 -3.92 -1.52 -5.18
CA VAL A 82 -3.22 -2.76 -5.57
C VAL A 82 -1.78 -2.70 -5.11
N VAL A 83 -1.28 -3.82 -4.59
CA VAL A 83 0.14 -4.01 -4.24
C VAL A 83 0.95 -4.13 -5.53
N VAL A 84 2.03 -3.37 -5.61
CA VAL A 84 2.93 -3.35 -6.79
C VAL A 84 4.37 -3.41 -6.34
N ARG A 85 5.24 -3.99 -7.17
CA ARG A 85 6.68 -3.88 -6.98
C ARG A 85 7.17 -2.56 -7.59
N PRO A 86 7.79 -1.64 -6.82
CA PRO A 86 8.39 -0.44 -7.39
C PRO A 86 9.44 -0.78 -8.47
N PRO A 87 9.63 0.06 -9.50
CA PRO A 87 9.05 1.40 -9.69
C PRO A 87 7.58 1.39 -10.13
N PHE A 88 6.93 2.56 -10.05
CA PHE A 88 5.51 2.73 -10.44
C PHE A 88 5.31 3.09 -11.92
N VAL A 89 6.40 3.33 -12.63
CA VAL A 89 6.50 3.71 -14.06
C VAL A 89 7.68 3.01 -14.69
#